data_AF-A0A3D0T7T4-F1
#
_entry.id   AF-A0A3D0T7T4-F1
#
_cell.length_a   1.000
_cell.length_b   1.000
_cell.length_c   1.000
_cell.angle_alpha   90.00
_cell.angle_beta   90.00
_cell.angle_gamma   90.00
#
_symmetry.space_group_name_H-M   'P 1'
#
loop_
_entity.id
_entity.type
_entity.pdbx_description
1 polymer ?
#
loop_
_entity_poly.entity_id
_entity_poly.type
_entity_poly.pdbx_seq_one_letter_code
_entity_poly.pdbx_strand_id
1 'polypeptide(L)'
;VGGEIVKFLQREKVPVVVLDFNPHLVDALLKEKISVLYGDIGDPEVFDSLSLERAKMVISTSPTMADNKLLLEELHYRGINIPVIVRAETAREAKQLYKAGADYVIIPDILAGDFLLGIIKEHLGDSAFFKDRARIELDRLERKTLAWE
;
A
#
# COMPACT_ATOMS: atom_id res chain seq x y z
N VAL A 1 4.24 1.04 -3.34
CA VAL A 1 3.52 1.47 -2.12
C VAL A 1 3.65 0.42 -1.03
N GLY A 2 3.15 -0.81 -1.22
CA GLY A 2 3.20 -1.88 -0.21
C GLY A 2 4.60 -2.11 0.39
N GLY A 3 5.63 -2.19 -0.46
CA GLY A 3 7.00 -2.38 0.03
C GLY A 3 7.51 -1.31 1.01
N GLU A 4 7.19 -0.03 0.79
CA GLU A 4 7.60 1.05 1.71
C GLU A 4 6.88 0.95 3.06
N ILE A 5 5.62 0.52 3.04
CA ILE A 5 4.83 0.27 4.25
C ILE A 5 5.45 -0.90 5.03
N VAL A 6 5.77 -2.00 4.35
CA VAL A 6 6.41 -3.17 4.96
C VAL A 6 7.75 -2.80 5.61
N LYS A 7 8.61 -2.05 4.90
CA LYS A 7 9.90 -1.57 5.44
C LYS A 7 9.71 -0.69 6.67
N PHE A 8 8.74 0.21 6.65
CA PHE A 8 8.41 1.03 7.81
C PHE A 8 7.97 0.17 8.99
N LEU A 9 7.00 -0.74 8.80
CA LEU A 9 6.49 -1.61 9.86
C LEU A 9 7.58 -2.51 10.45
N GLN A 10 8.46 -3.05 9.61
CA GLN A 10 9.60 -3.85 10.05
C GLN A 10 10.56 -3.03 10.94
N ARG A 11 10.89 -1.80 10.55
CA ARG A 11 11.74 -0.90 11.34
C ARG A 11 11.12 -0.56 12.69
N GLU A 12 9.81 -0.30 12.71
CA GLU A 12 9.05 -0.02 13.94
C GLU A 12 8.72 -1.29 14.74
N LYS A 13 9.19 -2.47 14.30
CA LYS A 13 8.95 -3.78 14.93
C LYS A 13 7.46 -4.10 15.10
N VAL A 14 6.64 -3.63 14.17
CA VAL A 14 5.22 -3.96 14.11
C VAL A 14 5.06 -5.28 13.35
N PRO A 15 4.44 -6.32 13.95
CA PRO A 15 4.17 -7.58 13.26
C PRO A 15 3.31 -7.35 12.02
N VAL A 16 3.72 -7.94 10.90
CA VAL A 16 3.03 -7.82 9.60
C VAL A 16 3.02 -9.18 8.91
N VAL A 17 1.89 -9.49 8.25
CA VAL A 17 1.77 -10.59 7.28
C VAL A 17 1.47 -9.96 5.93
N VAL A 18 2.24 -10.34 4.91
CA VAL A 18 2.06 -9.87 3.53
C VAL A 18 1.38 -10.97 2.71
N LEU A 19 0.47 -10.60 1.81
CA LEU A 19 -0.03 -11.47 0.75
C LEU A 19 0.46 -10.91 -0.59
N ASP A 20 1.08 -11.75 -1.42
CA ASP A 20 1.43 -11.38 -2.78
C ASP A 20 1.45 -12.59 -3.71
N PHE A 21 1.05 -12.41 -4.96
CA PHE A 21 1.06 -13.47 -5.99
C PHE A 21 2.38 -13.52 -6.77
N ASN A 22 3.29 -12.56 -6.57
CA ASN A 22 4.59 -12.54 -7.24
C ASN A 22 5.60 -13.40 -6.45
N PRO A 23 6.03 -14.56 -6.99
CA PRO A 23 6.92 -15.47 -6.27
C PRO A 23 8.29 -14.84 -5.97
N HIS A 24 8.78 -13.94 -6.83
CA HIS A 24 10.06 -13.27 -6.59
C HIS A 24 10.00 -12.32 -5.39
N LEU A 25 8.87 -11.62 -5.20
CA LEU A 25 8.68 -10.76 -4.04
C LEU A 25 8.54 -11.60 -2.76
N VAL A 26 7.79 -12.71 -2.83
CA VAL A 26 7.66 -13.64 -1.71
C VAL A 26 9.03 -14.16 -1.27
N ASP A 27 9.86 -14.62 -2.21
CA ASP A 27 11.22 -15.08 -1.93
C ASP A 27 12.10 -14.00 -1.28
N ALA A 28 11.98 -12.75 -1.75
CA ALA A 28 12.72 -11.62 -1.18
C ALA A 28 12.28 -11.32 0.27
N LEU A 29 10.97 -11.27 0.53
CA LEU A 29 10.41 -11.01 1.85
C LEU A 29 10.76 -12.12 2.86
N LEU A 30 10.74 -13.39 2.42
CA LEU A 30 11.16 -14.53 3.25
C LEU A 30 12.64 -14.43 3.64
N LYS A 31 13.53 -14.03 2.72
CA LYS A 31 14.96 -13.81 3.03
C LYS A 31 15.16 -12.70 4.07
N GLU A 32 14.30 -11.69 4.06
CA GLU A 32 14.26 -10.62 5.07
C GLU A 32 13.54 -11.01 6.37
N LYS A 33 13.12 -12.27 6.52
CA LYS A 33 12.39 -12.80 7.68
C LYS A 33 11.05 -12.10 7.91
N ILE A 34 10.40 -11.64 6.84
CA ILE A 34 9.07 -11.05 6.87
C ILE A 34 8.06 -12.16 6.61
N SER A 35 7.01 -12.25 7.43
CA SER A 35 5.94 -13.22 7.24
C SER A 35 5.16 -12.86 5.97
N VAL A 36 5.14 -13.78 5.01
CA VAL A 36 4.47 -13.60 3.73
C VAL A 36 3.76 -14.89 3.32
N LEU A 37 2.58 -14.75 2.74
CA LEU A 37 1.82 -15.81 2.09
C LEU A 37 1.86 -15.59 0.59
N TYR A 38 2.12 -16.65 -0.15
CA TYR A 38 1.98 -16.68 -1.60
C TYR A 38 0.54 -17.03 -1.96
N GLY A 39 -0.14 -16.16 -2.70
CA GLY A 39 -1.52 -16.41 -3.10
C GLY A 39 -2.16 -15.22 -3.80
N ASP A 40 -3.29 -15.49 -4.44
CA ASP A 40 -4.15 -14.48 -5.06
C ASP A 40 -5.32 -14.17 -4.12
N ILE A 41 -5.70 -12.90 -4.02
CA ILE A 41 -6.83 -12.50 -3.18
C ILE A 41 -8.18 -12.97 -3.72
N GLY A 42 -8.24 -13.34 -5.00
CA GLY A 42 -9.36 -14.03 -5.62
C GLY A 42 -9.57 -15.47 -5.15
N ASP A 43 -8.59 -16.06 -4.46
CA ASP A 43 -8.68 -17.40 -3.89
C ASP A 43 -9.26 -17.36 -2.46
N PRO A 44 -10.46 -17.93 -2.23
CA PRO A 44 -11.07 -17.96 -0.91
C PRO A 44 -10.20 -18.61 0.18
N GLU A 45 -9.36 -19.60 -0.17
CA GLU A 45 -8.53 -20.33 0.80
C GLU A 45 -7.43 -19.45 1.41
N VAL A 46 -7.06 -18.36 0.73
CA VAL A 46 -6.05 -17.41 1.21
C VAL A 46 -6.54 -16.66 2.45
N PHE A 47 -7.84 -16.33 2.53
CA PHE A 47 -8.40 -15.60 3.66
C PHE A 47 -8.37 -16.41 4.96
N ASP A 48 -8.50 -17.73 4.87
CA ASP A 48 -8.37 -18.64 6.02
C ASP A 48 -6.93 -18.70 6.53
N SER A 49 -5.96 -18.54 5.63
CA SER A 49 -4.53 -18.54 5.95
C SER A 49 -4.05 -17.21 6.56
N LEU A 50 -4.72 -16.10 6.24
CA LEU A 50 -4.32 -14.75 6.67
C LEU A 50 -4.58 -14.44 8.16
N SER A 51 -5.37 -15.25 8.87
CA SER A 51 -5.72 -15.02 10.29
C SER A 51 -6.26 -13.60 10.54
N LEU A 52 -7.14 -13.11 9.65
CA LEU A 52 -7.63 -11.74 9.66
C LEU A 52 -8.35 -11.37 10.97
N GLU A 53 -8.86 -12.34 11.72
CA GLU A 53 -9.53 -12.10 13.01
C GLU A 53 -8.57 -11.56 14.08
N ARG A 54 -7.25 -11.73 13.89
CA ARG A 54 -6.20 -11.23 14.79
C ARG A 54 -5.57 -9.93 14.30
N ALA A 55 -5.87 -9.52 13.06
CA ALA A 55 -5.32 -8.30 12.49
C ALA A 55 -5.87 -7.07 13.23
N LYS A 56 -5.04 -6.03 13.37
CA LYS A 56 -5.46 -4.73 13.94
C LYS A 56 -5.80 -3.70 12.87
N MET A 57 -5.42 -3.97 11.62
CA MET A 57 -5.62 -3.13 10.45
C MET A 57 -5.31 -3.97 9.21
N VAL A 58 -6.00 -3.68 8.11
CA VAL A 58 -5.68 -4.23 6.79
C VAL A 58 -5.34 -3.08 5.84
N ILE A 59 -4.30 -3.27 5.04
CA ILE A 59 -3.90 -2.33 4.00
C ILE A 59 -3.79 -3.08 2.69
N SER A 60 -4.66 -2.77 1.72
CA SER A 60 -4.54 -3.26 0.36
C SER A 60 -3.95 -2.20 -0.55
N THR A 61 -2.87 -2.57 -1.23
CA THR A 61 -2.25 -1.74 -2.27
C THR A 61 -2.54 -2.24 -3.68
N SER A 62 -3.48 -3.18 -3.84
CA SER A 62 -3.88 -3.69 -5.15
C SER A 62 -4.38 -2.53 -6.03
N PRO A 63 -3.94 -2.45 -7.31
CA PRO A 63 -4.46 -1.46 -8.24
C PRO A 63 -5.91 -1.73 -8.65
N THR A 64 -6.41 -2.96 -8.49
CA THR A 64 -7.70 -3.33 -9.05
C THR A 64 -8.83 -3.05 -8.05
N MET A 65 -9.91 -2.44 -8.52
CA MET A 65 -11.10 -2.26 -7.70
C MET A 65 -11.71 -3.60 -7.25
N ALA A 66 -11.63 -4.62 -8.10
CA ALA A 66 -12.20 -5.94 -7.84
C ALA A 66 -11.58 -6.61 -6.61
N ASP A 67 -10.25 -6.63 -6.52
CA ASP A 67 -9.52 -7.18 -5.38
C ASP A 67 -9.87 -6.46 -4.07
N ASN A 68 -9.85 -5.12 -4.13
CA ASN A 68 -10.17 -4.29 -2.97
C ASN A 68 -11.62 -4.48 -2.51
N LYS A 69 -12.55 -4.67 -3.45
CA LYS A 69 -13.95 -4.95 -3.14
C LYS A 69 -14.11 -6.35 -2.52
N LEU A 70 -13.46 -7.36 -3.09
CA LEU A 70 -13.50 -8.74 -2.58
C LEU A 70 -12.97 -8.81 -1.14
N LEU A 71 -11.85 -8.15 -0.86
CA LEU A 71 -11.32 -8.02 0.49
C LEU A 71 -12.35 -7.45 1.48
N LEU A 72 -13.03 -6.37 1.11
CA LEU A 72 -14.03 -5.73 1.95
C LEU A 72 -15.25 -6.64 2.18
N GLU A 73 -15.67 -7.36 1.14
CA GLU A 73 -16.77 -8.33 1.22
C GLU A 73 -16.41 -9.50 2.15
N GLU A 74 -15.18 -10.02 2.09
CA GLU A 74 -14.70 -11.08 2.99
C GLU A 74 -14.59 -10.62 4.44
N LEU A 75 -14.08 -9.41 4.69
CA LEU A 75 -14.04 -8.83 6.04
C LEU A 75 -15.46 -8.68 6.61
N HIS A 76 -16.41 -8.21 5.78
CA HIS A 76 -17.80 -8.08 6.18
C HIS A 76 -18.45 -9.46 6.47
N TYR A 77 -18.27 -10.43 5.58
CA TYR A 77 -18.81 -11.78 5.72
C TYR A 77 -18.30 -12.48 6.99
N ARG A 78 -17.02 -12.29 7.31
CA ARG A 78 -16.38 -12.85 8.51
C ARG A 78 -16.69 -12.06 9.80
N GLY A 79 -17.42 -10.95 9.71
CA GLY A 79 -17.75 -10.10 10.85
C GLY A 79 -16.53 -9.38 11.46
N ILE A 80 -15.48 -9.18 10.66
CA ILE A 80 -14.23 -8.56 11.10
C ILE A 80 -14.36 -7.05 10.95
N ASN A 81 -14.35 -6.34 12.09
CA ASN A 81 -14.49 -4.89 12.14
C ASN A 81 -13.19 -4.24 12.62
N ILE A 82 -12.27 -3.99 11.69
CA ILE A 82 -10.97 -3.36 11.92
C ILE A 82 -10.72 -2.31 10.84
N PRO A 83 -9.85 -1.31 11.09
CA PRO A 83 -9.51 -0.31 10.08
C PRO A 83 -9.02 -0.93 8.77
N VAL A 84 -9.63 -0.53 7.65
CA VAL A 84 -9.26 -0.98 6.31
C VAL A 84 -8.87 0.20 5.42
N ILE A 85 -7.63 0.17 4.94
CA ILE A 85 -7.11 1.11 3.94
C ILE A 85 -7.00 0.39 2.60
N VAL A 86 -7.60 0.95 1.56
CA VAL A 86 -7.54 0.38 0.20
C VAL A 86 -7.12 1.42 -0.82
N ARG A 87 -6.66 0.96 -1.99
CA ARG A 87 -6.34 1.82 -3.13
C ARG A 87 -7.50 1.87 -4.13
N ALA A 88 -7.69 3.02 -4.75
CA ALA A 88 -8.49 3.20 -5.96
C ALA A 88 -7.66 3.93 -7.04
N GLU A 89 -8.04 3.77 -8.29
CA GLU A 89 -7.49 4.56 -9.40
C GLU A 89 -8.32 5.82 -9.64
N THR A 90 -9.63 5.79 -9.34
CA THR A 90 -10.53 6.92 -9.58
C THR A 90 -11.37 7.30 -8.37
N ALA A 91 -11.82 8.55 -8.34
CA ALA A 91 -12.78 9.03 -7.34
C ALA A 91 -14.12 8.27 -7.37
N ARG A 92 -14.50 7.71 -8.54
CA ARG A 92 -15.71 6.89 -8.68
C ARG A 92 -15.55 5.55 -7.95
N GLU A 93 -14.43 4.88 -8.18
CA GLU A 93 -14.09 3.64 -7.49
C GLU A 93 -13.97 3.87 -5.98
N ALA A 94 -13.32 4.95 -5.56
CA ALA A 94 -13.22 5.27 -4.14
C ALA A 94 -14.59 5.41 -3.47
N LYS A 95 -15.55 6.09 -4.12
CA LYS A 95 -16.94 6.16 -3.62
C LYS A 95 -17.59 4.78 -3.51
N GLN A 96 -17.26 3.84 -4.40
CA GLN A 96 -17.79 2.47 -4.33
C GLN A 96 -17.11 1.66 -3.23
N LEU A 97 -15.81 1.81 -3.03
CA LEU A 97 -15.06 1.15 -1.95
C LEU A 97 -15.48 1.67 -0.56
N TYR A 98 -15.72 2.98 -0.41
CA TYR A 98 -16.29 3.53 0.83
C TYR A 98 -17.68 2.93 1.13
N LYS A 99 -18.53 2.77 0.10
CA LYS A 99 -19.83 2.10 0.27
C LYS A 99 -19.71 0.62 0.61
N ALA A 100 -18.61 -0.03 0.22
CA ALA A 100 -18.32 -1.41 0.54
C ALA A 100 -17.67 -1.60 1.93
N GLY A 101 -17.39 -0.52 2.66
CA GLY A 101 -16.91 -0.57 4.04
C GLY A 101 -15.43 -0.21 4.24
N ALA A 102 -14.75 0.36 3.24
CA ALA A 102 -13.40 0.89 3.46
C ALA A 102 -13.42 2.10 4.39
N ASP A 103 -12.50 2.17 5.35
CA ASP A 103 -12.34 3.32 6.24
C ASP A 103 -11.54 4.45 5.59
N TYR A 104 -10.58 4.11 4.73
CA TYR A 104 -9.79 5.07 3.98
C TYR A 104 -9.44 4.54 2.59
N VAL A 105 -9.66 5.36 1.56
CA VAL A 105 -9.30 5.04 0.18
C VAL A 105 -8.23 6.01 -0.30
N ILE A 106 -7.06 5.49 -0.64
CA ILE A 106 -5.99 6.25 -1.29
C ILE A 106 -6.20 6.28 -2.80
N ILE A 107 -6.02 7.45 -3.41
CA ILE A 107 -5.92 7.61 -4.86
C ILE A 107 -4.52 8.19 -5.13
N PRO A 108 -3.55 7.39 -5.59
CA PRO A 108 -2.15 7.80 -5.69
C PRO A 108 -1.93 9.13 -6.42
N ASP A 109 -2.62 9.34 -7.54
CA ASP A 109 -2.46 10.56 -8.35
C ASP A 109 -2.97 11.82 -7.64
N ILE A 110 -4.07 11.70 -6.88
CA ILE A 110 -4.59 12.81 -6.08
C ILE A 110 -3.60 13.13 -4.95
N LEU A 111 -3.11 12.12 -4.25
CA LEU A 111 -2.12 12.30 -3.19
C LEU A 111 -0.82 12.91 -3.70
N ALA A 112 -0.37 12.51 -4.91
CA ALA A 112 0.80 13.08 -5.56
C ALA A 112 0.58 14.56 -5.93
N GLY A 113 -0.61 14.89 -6.42
CA GLY A 113 -1.02 16.28 -6.71
C GLY A 113 -1.02 17.15 -5.45
N ASP A 114 -1.65 16.68 -4.37
CA ASP A 114 -1.69 17.38 -3.08
C ASP A 114 -0.29 17.59 -2.49
N PHE A 115 0.56 16.56 -2.58
CA PHE A 115 1.96 16.66 -2.16
C PHE A 115 2.72 17.71 -2.96
N LEU A 116 2.59 17.70 -4.29
CA LEU A 116 3.25 18.67 -5.17
C LEU A 116 2.73 20.10 -4.91
N LEU A 117 1.42 20.28 -4.70
CA LEU A 117 0.85 21.57 -4.34
C LEU A 117 1.42 22.12 -3.02
N GLY A 118 1.71 21.25 -2.05
CA GLY A 118 2.43 21.62 -0.82
C GLY A 118 3.80 22.22 -1.12
N ILE A 119 4.62 21.52 -1.92
CA ILE A 119 5.95 21.98 -2.32
C ILE A 119 5.88 23.30 -3.09
N ILE A 120 4.95 23.41 -4.05
CA ILE A 120 4.80 24.63 -4.86
C ILE A 120 4.41 25.81 -3.98
N LYS A 121 3.49 25.62 -3.03
CA LYS A 121 3.08 26.70 -2.11
C LYS A 121 4.23 27.18 -1.23
N GLU A 122 5.07 26.25 -0.77
CA GLU A 122 6.21 26.56 0.10
C GLU A 122 7.34 27.27 -0.66
N HIS A 123 7.60 26.89 -1.91
CA HIS A 123 8.74 27.36 -2.71
C HIS A 123 8.34 28.21 -3.92
N LEU A 124 7.16 28.84 -3.88
CA LEU A 124 6.67 29.63 -5.01
C LEU A 124 7.63 30.80 -5.30
N GLY A 125 8.22 30.81 -6.50
CA GLY A 125 9.20 31.82 -6.92
C GLY A 125 10.65 31.49 -6.57
N ASP A 126 10.92 30.42 -5.81
CA ASP A 126 12.28 29.93 -5.54
C ASP A 126 12.75 28.99 -6.65
N SER A 127 13.26 29.59 -7.74
CA SER A 127 13.78 28.82 -8.87
C SER A 127 15.02 27.99 -8.53
N ALA A 128 15.78 28.36 -7.48
CA ALA A 128 16.98 27.60 -7.09
C ALA A 128 16.57 26.26 -6.47
N PHE A 129 15.56 26.27 -5.59
CA PHE A 129 15.02 25.05 -4.99
C PHE A 129 14.68 23.98 -6.04
N PHE A 130 13.96 24.35 -7.11
CA PHE A 130 13.53 23.39 -8.13
C PHE A 130 14.68 22.92 -9.04
N LYS A 131 15.67 23.77 -9.31
CA LYS A 131 16.82 23.41 -10.16
C LYS A 131 17.73 22.37 -9.52
N ASP A 132 17.83 22.36 -8.18
CA ASP A 132 18.65 21.39 -7.45
C ASP A 132 17.97 20.02 -7.26
N ARG A 133 16.66 19.89 -7.54
CA ARG A 133 15.90 18.65 -7.29
C ARG A 133 16.37 17.48 -8.14
N ALA A 134 16.78 17.69 -9.38
CA ALA A 134 17.19 16.59 -10.26
C ALA A 134 18.33 15.76 -9.63
N ARG A 135 19.36 16.43 -9.10
CA ARG A 135 20.47 15.76 -8.40
C ARG A 135 20.00 15.03 -7.15
N ILE A 136 19.21 15.69 -6.31
CA ILE A 136 18.73 15.13 -5.04
C ILE A 136 17.83 13.90 -5.27
N GLU A 137 16.95 13.95 -6.27
CA GLU A 137 16.04 12.85 -6.58
C GLU A 137 16.80 11.67 -7.23
N LEU A 138 17.82 11.92 -8.05
CA LEU A 138 18.70 10.84 -8.56
C LEU A 138 19.41 10.10 -7.41
N ASP A 139 20.06 10.84 -6.49
CA ASP A 139 20.71 10.25 -5.31
C ASP A 139 19.73 9.43 -4.45
N ARG A 140 18.46 9.86 -4.38
CA ARG A 140 17.39 9.18 -3.65
C ARG A 140 16.93 7.91 -4.37
N LEU A 141 16.77 7.96 -5.69
CA LEU A 141 16.31 6.82 -6.49
C LEU A 141 17.35 5.69 -6.47
N GLU A 142 18.64 6.02 -6.59
CA GLU A 142 19.73 5.04 -6.49
C GLU A 142 19.68 4.26 -5.16
N ARG A 143 19.49 4.97 -4.03
CA ARG A 143 19.33 4.34 -2.72
C ARG A 143 18.10 3.44 -2.61
N LYS A 144 17.03 3.73 -3.36
CA LYS A 144 15.78 2.95 -3.32
C LYS A 144 15.84 1.70 -4.20
N THR A 145 16.47 1.77 -5.36
CA THR A 145 16.62 0.62 -6.28
C THR A 145 17.43 -0.49 -5.61
N LEU A 146 18.52 -0.13 -4.92
CA LEU A 146 19.35 -1.07 -4.13
C LEU A 146 18.62 -1.80 -2.99
N ALA A 147 17.41 -1.36 -2.64
CA ALA A 147 16.66 -1.93 -1.54
C ALA A 147 15.61 -2.96 -2.01
N TRP A 148 15.49 -3.20 -3.32
CA TRP A 148 14.54 -4.17 -3.91
C TRP A 148 15.14 -5.01 -5.07
N GLU A 149 16.39 -4.75 -5.45
CA GLU A 149 17.24 -5.65 -6.25
C GLU A 149 18.07 -6.55 -5.32
#